data_AF-A0A0B0D253-F1
#
_entry.id   AF-A0A0B0D253-F1
#
_cell.length_a   1.000
_cell.length_b   1.000
_cell.length_c   1.000
_cell.angle_alpha   90.00
_cell.angle_beta   90.00
_cell.angle_gamma   90.00
#
_symmetry.space_group_name_H-M   'P 1'
#
loop_
_entity.id
_entity.type
_entity.pdbx_description
1 polymer ?
#
loop_
_entity_poly.entity_id
_entity_poly.type
_entity_poly.pdbx_seq_one_letter_code
_entity_poly.pdbx_strand_id
1 'polypeptide(L)'
;MKRNLSKGWIFFFGALGGLLYGYDTGVISGALLFINEDIPLSNFLEGLVVSSLLVGAIVGAGMSGYVSDRFGRRRVVFVIALIYVIGAFVLAFSPNVS
;
A
#
# COMPACT_ATOMS: atom_id res chain seq x y z
N MET A 1 28.86 12.42 -8.14
CA MET A 1 28.53 11.18 -8.90
C MET A 1 27.14 11.33 -9.54
N LYS A 2 27.04 11.94 -10.73
CA LYS A 2 25.77 12.08 -11.46
C LYS A 2 25.44 10.74 -12.12
N ARG A 3 24.48 9.99 -11.57
CA ARG A 3 24.00 8.73 -12.15
C ARG A 3 23.01 9.08 -13.26
N ASN A 4 23.36 8.77 -14.50
CA ASN A 4 22.50 8.92 -15.68
C ASN A 4 21.36 7.88 -15.62
N LEU A 5 20.35 8.15 -14.79
CA LEU A 5 19.12 7.36 -14.76
C LEU A 5 18.32 7.73 -16.02
N SER A 6 18.12 6.74 -16.91
CA SER A 6 17.23 6.92 -18.06
C SER A 6 15.84 7.28 -17.55
N LYS A 7 15.35 8.45 -17.96
CA LYS A 7 14.09 9.06 -17.49
C LYS A 7 12.90 8.09 -17.64
N GLY A 8 12.93 7.22 -18.64
CA GLY A 8 11.91 6.19 -18.89
C GLY A 8 11.71 5.23 -17.71
N TRP A 9 12.79 4.82 -17.04
CA TRP A 9 12.70 3.95 -15.87
C TRP A 9 12.01 4.63 -14.69
N ILE A 10 12.24 5.94 -14.51
CA ILE A 10 11.60 6.70 -13.43
C ILE A 10 10.09 6.77 -13.67
N PHE A 11 9.66 7.03 -14.91
CA PHE A 11 8.25 7.03 -15.27
C PHE A 11 7.62 5.63 -15.15
N PHE A 12 8.33 4.60 -15.60
CA PHE A 12 7.84 3.22 -15.53
C PHE A 12 7.60 2.77 -14.08
N PHE A 13 8.60 2.92 -13.20
CA PHE A 13 8.44 2.57 -11.79
C PHE A 13 7.48 3.49 -11.04
N GLY A 14 7.40 4.78 -11.41
CA GLY A 14 6.41 5.70 -10.87
C GLY A 14 4.98 5.31 -11.25
N ALA A 15 4.75 4.94 -12.52
CA ALA A 15 3.45 4.46 -13.01
C ALA A 15 3.06 3.12 -12.38
N LEU A 16 4.02 2.20 -12.22
CA LEU A 16 3.79 0.94 -11.48
C LEU A 16 3.38 1.20 -10.03
N GLY A 17 3.97 2.18 -9.36
CA GLY A 17 3.56 2.57 -8.01
C GLY A 17 2.10 3.05 -7.95
N GLY A 18 1.68 3.87 -8.91
CA GLY A 18 0.29 4.31 -9.04
C GLY A 18 -0.68 3.17 -9.36
N LEU A 19 -0.26 2.24 -10.24
CA LEU A 19 -1.02 1.04 -10.57
C LEU A 19 -1.19 0.12 -9.35
N LEU A 20 -0.14 -0.07 -8.55
CA LEU A 20 -0.18 -0.91 -7.35
C LEU A 20 -1.15 -0.33 -6.30
N TYR A 21 -1.15 0.99 -6.12
CA TYR A 21 -2.11 1.66 -5.23
C TYR A 21 -3.58 1.48 -5.70
N GLY A 22 -3.81 1.56 -7.02
CA GLY A 22 -5.14 1.28 -7.60
C GLY A 22 -5.52 -0.20 -7.48
N TYR A 23 -4.55 -1.10 -7.57
CA TYR A 23 -4.77 -2.54 -7.40
C TYR A 23 -5.25 -2.88 -5.99
N ASP A 24 -4.62 -2.36 -4.94
CA ASP A 24 -5.02 -2.64 -3.55
C ASP A 24 -6.46 -2.20 -3.25
N THR A 25 -6.84 -1.01 -3.71
CA THR A 25 -8.21 -0.50 -3.54
C THR A 25 -9.22 -1.34 -4.31
N GLY A 26 -8.87 -1.79 -5.52
CA GLY A 26 -9.70 -2.70 -6.31
C GLY A 26 -9.85 -4.10 -5.70
N VAL A 27 -8.75 -4.69 -5.22
CA VAL A 27 -8.76 -6.02 -4.59
C VAL A 27 -9.61 -6.01 -3.33
N ILE A 28 -9.49 -4.99 -2.48
CA ILE A 28 -10.32 -4.88 -1.27
C ILE A 28 -11.79 -4.76 -1.65
N SER A 29 -12.13 -3.88 -2.60
CA SER A 29 -13.53 -3.75 -3.05
C SER A 29 -14.10 -5.06 -3.59
N GLY A 30 -13.29 -5.90 -4.24
CA GLY A 30 -13.71 -7.23 -4.68
C GLY A 30 -13.78 -8.25 -3.54
N ALA A 31 -12.81 -8.22 -2.62
CA ALA A 31 -12.73 -9.12 -1.48
C ALA A 31 -13.90 -8.91 -0.51
N LEU A 32 -14.31 -7.67 -0.27
CA LEU A 32 -15.45 -7.33 0.61
C LEU A 32 -16.77 -8.02 0.20
N LEU A 33 -16.97 -8.27 -1.09
CA LEU A 33 -18.16 -8.97 -1.58
C LEU A 33 -18.22 -10.44 -1.13
N PHE A 34 -17.06 -11.07 -0.94
CA PHE A 34 -16.94 -12.49 -0.59
C PHE A 34 -16.44 -12.72 0.83
N ILE A 35 -15.95 -11.67 1.51
CA ILE A 35 -15.30 -11.80 2.82
C ILE A 35 -16.24 -12.37 3.87
N ASN A 36 -17.55 -12.10 3.77
CA ASN A 36 -18.58 -12.63 4.66
C ASN A 36 -18.80 -14.15 4.53
N GLU A 37 -18.43 -14.76 3.40
CA GLU A 37 -18.52 -16.22 3.21
C GLU A 37 -17.34 -16.95 3.87
N ASP A 38 -16.14 -16.35 3.83
CA ASP A 38 -14.91 -16.94 4.38
C ASP A 38 -14.71 -16.60 5.87
N ILE A 39 -15.05 -15.37 6.28
CA ILE A 39 -14.91 -14.89 7.65
C ILE A 39 -16.19 -14.11 8.01
N PRO A 40 -17.00 -14.57 8.98
CA PRO A 40 -18.23 -13.88 9.35
C PRO A 40 -17.90 -12.56 10.08
N LEU A 41 -17.68 -11.49 9.32
CA LEU A 41 -17.46 -10.13 9.84
C LEU A 41 -18.81 -9.42 10.01
N SER A 42 -18.93 -8.62 11.07
CA SER A 42 -19.99 -7.61 11.14
C SER A 42 -19.69 -6.48 10.15
N ASN A 43 -20.71 -5.87 9.55
CA ASN A 43 -20.59 -4.65 8.73
C ASN A 43 -19.75 -3.55 9.39
N PHE A 44 -19.74 -3.50 10.73
CA PHE A 44 -18.89 -2.56 11.49
C PHE A 44 -17.40 -2.88 11.36
N LEU A 45 -17.01 -4.16 11.44
CA LEU A 45 -15.63 -4.60 11.29
C LEU A 45 -15.15 -4.40 9.85
N GLU A 46 -16.02 -4.65 8.88
CA GLU A 46 -15.75 -4.38 7.47
C GLU A 46 -15.38 -2.91 7.23
N GLY A 47 -16.22 -1.99 7.76
CA GLY A 47 -15.96 -0.56 7.70
C GLY A 47 -14.67 -0.15 8.42
N LEU A 48 -14.33 -0.81 9.54
CA LEU A 48 -13.06 -0.59 10.25
C LEU A 48 -11.86 -1.03 9.41
N VAL A 49 -11.92 -2.16 8.73
CA VAL A 49 -10.83 -2.65 7.86
C VAL A 49 -10.57 -1.64 6.74
N VAL A 50 -11.61 -1.22 6.02
CA VAL A 50 -11.48 -0.24 4.92
C VAL A 50 -10.98 1.11 5.43
N SER A 51 -11.51 1.58 6.56
CA SER A 51 -11.11 2.85 7.16
C SER A 51 -9.65 2.82 7.64
N SER A 52 -9.19 1.70 8.21
CA SER A 52 -7.81 1.55 8.67
C SER A 52 -6.80 1.71 7.53
N LEU A 53 -7.13 1.19 6.34
CA LEU A 53 -6.31 1.35 5.13
C LEU A 53 -6.24 2.81 4.69
N LEU A 54 -7.38 3.52 4.67
CA LEU A 54 -7.43 4.94 4.34
C LEU A 54 -6.64 5.80 5.33
N VAL A 55 -6.78 5.53 6.63
CA VAL A 55 -6.02 6.22 7.68
C VAL A 55 -4.53 5.99 7.50
N GLY A 56 -4.11 4.74 7.26
CA GLY A 56 -2.72 4.40 6.95
C GLY A 56 -2.21 5.14 5.71
N ALA A 57 -3.02 5.24 4.66
CA ALA A 57 -2.67 5.97 3.44
C ALA A 57 -2.51 7.47 3.68
N ILE A 58 -3.38 8.09 4.48
CA ILE A 58 -3.29 9.52 4.83
C ILE A 58 -1.99 9.81 5.60
N VAL A 59 -1.72 9.02 6.64
CA VAL A 59 -0.50 9.18 7.46
C VAL A 59 0.75 8.94 6.62
N GLY A 60 0.75 7.87 5.82
CA GLY A 60 1.84 7.54 4.93
C GLY A 60 2.12 8.62 3.89
N ALA A 61 1.08 9.14 3.24
CA ALA A 61 1.21 10.23 2.27
C ALA A 61 1.74 11.52 2.92
N GLY A 62 1.20 11.90 4.08
CA GLY A 62 1.65 13.09 4.81
C GLY A 62 3.11 13.03 5.24
N MET A 63 3.59 11.86 5.71
CA MET A 63 4.98 11.68 6.12
C MET A 63 5.93 11.48 4.94
N SER A 64 5.44 10.95 3.82
CA SER A 64 6.28 10.56 2.68
C SER A 64 7.09 11.73 2.11
N GLY A 65 6.52 12.94 2.05
CA GLY A 65 7.21 14.13 1.53
C GLY A 65 8.43 14.49 2.37
N TYR A 66 8.21 14.68 3.68
CA TYR A 66 9.28 15.03 4.62
C TYR A 66 10.40 13.99 4.66
N VAL A 67 10.04 12.70 4.70
CA VAL A 67 11.01 11.60 4.75
C VAL A 67 11.79 11.51 3.43
N SER A 68 11.11 11.72 2.30
CA SER A 68 11.72 11.72 0.95
C SER A 68 12.74 12.83 0.77
N ASP A 69 12.46 14.01 1.30
CA ASP A 69 13.37 15.16 1.23
C ASP A 69 14.58 14.98 2.18
N ARG A 70 14.38 14.38 3.36
CA ARG A 70 15.45 14.19 4.36
C ARG A 70 16.38 13.00 4.07
N PHE A 71 15.84 11.86 3.62
CA PHE A 71 16.61 10.62 3.41
C PHE A 71 16.93 10.33 1.94
N GLY A 72 16.33 11.11 1.02
CA GLY A 72 16.49 11.00 -0.42
C GLY A 72 15.46 10.08 -1.07
N ARG A 73 14.75 10.61 -2.08
CA ARG A 73 13.67 9.95 -2.86
C ARG A 73 13.90 8.47 -3.17
N ARG A 74 15.08 8.08 -3.65
CA ARG A 74 15.35 6.69 -4.07
C ARG A 74 15.31 5.70 -2.92
N ARG A 75 15.85 6.06 -1.74
CA ARG A 75 15.85 5.16 -0.58
C ARG A 75 14.43 5.01 -0.04
N VAL A 76 13.69 6.11 0.01
CA VAL A 76 12.31 6.12 0.50
C VAL A 76 11.39 5.26 -0.36
N VAL A 77 11.49 5.34 -1.69
CA VAL A 77 10.74 4.43 -2.58
C VAL A 77 11.06 2.96 -2.31
N PHE A 78 12.34 2.64 -2.07
CA PHE A 78 12.74 1.28 -1.73
C PHE A 78 12.18 0.79 -0.39
N VAL A 79 12.19 1.65 0.63
CA VAL A 79 11.62 1.34 1.95
C VAL A 79 10.11 1.14 1.85
N ILE A 80 9.40 2.01 1.11
CA ILE A 80 7.96 1.88 0.88
C ILE A 80 7.65 0.54 0.21
N ALA A 81 8.40 0.17 -0.84
CA ALA A 81 8.23 -1.12 -1.50
C ALA A 81 8.43 -2.31 -0.53
N LEU A 82 9.41 -2.20 0.38
CA LEU A 82 9.69 -3.23 1.38
C LEU A 82 8.57 -3.35 2.41
N ILE A 83 8.04 -2.22 2.89
CA ILE A 83 6.85 -2.18 3.76
C ILE A 83 5.66 -2.83 3.06
N TYR A 84 5.47 -2.55 1.76
CA TYR A 84 4.38 -3.11 0.96
C TYR A 84 4.47 -4.63 0.87
N VAL A 85 5.66 -5.17 0.57
CA VAL A 85 5.89 -6.61 0.49
C VAL A 85 5.62 -7.27 1.84
N ILE A 86 6.14 -6.70 2.93
CA ILE A 86 5.90 -7.23 4.27
C ILE A 86 4.41 -7.17 4.62
N GLY A 87 3.73 -6.06 4.35
CA GLY A 87 2.29 -5.90 4.58
C GLY A 87 1.46 -6.92 3.80
N ALA A 88 1.80 -7.16 2.53
CA ALA A 88 1.15 -8.18 1.71
C ALA A 88 1.33 -9.58 2.29
N PHE A 89 2.52 -9.93 2.79
CA PHE A 89 2.74 -11.20 3.48
C PHE A 89 1.94 -11.30 4.78
N VAL A 90 1.91 -10.23 5.58
CA VAL A 90 1.12 -10.21 6.83
C VAL A 90 -0.37 -10.42 6.52
N LEU A 91 -0.91 -9.76 5.50
CA LEU A 91 -2.29 -9.96 5.06
C LEU A 91 -2.53 -11.38 4.54
N ALA A 92 -1.62 -11.92 3.74
CA ALA A 92 -1.74 -13.27 3.18
C ALA A 92 -1.73 -14.37 4.25
N PHE A 93 -1.02 -14.15 5.36
CA PHE A 93 -0.94 -15.10 6.47
C PHE A 93 -1.89 -14.77 7.63
N SER A 94 -2.72 -13.72 7.53
CA SER A 94 -3.62 -13.33 8.61
C SER A 94 -4.79 -14.31 8.70
N PRO A 95 -4.86 -15.16 9.75
CA PRO A 95 -5.86 -16.22 9.80
C PRO A 95 -7.19 -15.76 10.39
N ASN A 96 -7.22 -14.64 11.11
CA ASN A 96 -8.41 -14.06 11.74
C ASN A 96 -8.29 -12.52 11.80
N VAL A 97 -9.42 -11.82 11.89
CA VAL A 97 -9.50 -10.34 12.04
C VAL A 97 -9.54 -9.93 13.53
N SER A 98 -8.98 -10.77 14.40
CA SER A 98 -9.02 -10.62 15.87
C SER A 98 -7.91 -9.72 16.42
#